data_AF-A0A836SSK9-F1
#
_entry.id   AF-A0A836SSK9-F1
#
_cell.length_a   1.000
_cell.length_b   1.000
_cell.length_c   1.000
_cell.angle_alpha   90.00
_cell.angle_beta   90.00
_cell.angle_gamma   90.00
#
_symmetry.space_group_name_H-M   'P 1'
#
loop_
_entity.id
_entity.type
_entity.pdbx_description
1 polymer ?
#
loop_
_entity_poly.entity_id
_entity_poly.type
_entity_poly.pdbx_seq_one_letter_code
_entity_poly.pdbx_strand_id
1 'polypeptide(L)'
;MARSRPNPGRQSLIRNSSSSPKTFSQRRFMEEEIISVCGLLCSSCDIMEATTKKEVAQRIVDWFRKEQDQEVNIEDIKCDGCRGDRTMHWSPDCWILKCCVDDRGLDYCNECADFPCQKLIDWSKESKGYAHALERLKELKRNPS
;
A
#
# COMPACT_ATOMS: atom_id res chain seq x y z
N MET A 1 11.14 -19.90 9.47
CA MET A 1 9.70 -19.59 9.71
C MET A 1 9.52 -18.13 9.33
N ALA A 2 9.02 -17.87 8.12
CA ALA A 2 8.85 -16.51 7.59
C ALA A 2 7.76 -15.79 8.39
N ARG A 3 8.17 -14.93 9.32
CA ARG A 3 7.25 -14.03 10.02
C ARG A 3 6.96 -12.89 9.06
N SER A 4 5.94 -13.07 8.23
CA SER A 4 5.37 -11.99 7.42
C SER A 4 5.12 -10.81 8.34
N ARG A 5 5.87 -9.71 8.15
CA ARG A 5 5.74 -8.50 8.97
C ARG A 5 4.28 -8.02 8.87
N PRO A 6 3.60 -7.72 9.99
CA PRO A 6 2.22 -7.24 9.96
C PRO A 6 2.13 -6.01 9.06
N ASN A 7 1.25 -6.08 8.05
CA ASN A 7 0.84 -4.91 7.30
C ASN A 7 -0.09 -4.08 8.20
N PRO A 8 0.28 -2.85 8.59
CA PRO A 8 -0.62 -1.99 9.36
C PRO A 8 -1.68 -1.42 8.41
N GLY A 9 -2.54 -2.30 7.89
CA GLY A 9 -3.78 -1.89 7.27
C GLY A 9 -4.66 -1.30 8.37
N ARG A 10 -4.67 0.03 8.51
CA ARG A 10 -5.64 0.70 9.38
C ARG A 10 -6.52 1.65 8.60
N GLN A 11 -7.81 1.34 8.66
CA GLN A 11 -8.89 2.16 8.19
C GLN A 11 -9.31 3.15 9.29
N SER A 12 -9.43 4.42 8.89
CA SER A 12 -10.20 5.53 9.48
C SER A 12 -9.78 6.11 10.83
N LEU A 13 -9.49 7.41 10.83
CA LEU A 13 -9.98 8.31 11.88
C LEU A 13 -10.69 9.51 11.24
N ILE A 14 -11.96 9.60 11.60
CA ILE A 14 -12.95 10.63 11.29
C ILE A 14 -12.45 11.99 11.78
N ARG A 15 -12.54 13.02 10.93
CA ARG A 15 -12.56 14.42 11.37
C ARG A 15 -13.81 15.11 10.81
N ASN A 16 -14.81 15.26 11.69
CA ASN A 16 -15.89 16.20 11.50
C ASN A 16 -15.39 17.61 11.85
N SER A 17 -15.49 18.53 10.89
CA SER A 17 -15.71 19.95 11.19
C SER A 17 -16.49 20.59 10.04
N SER A 18 -17.71 20.97 10.36
CA SER A 18 -18.74 21.64 9.55
C SER A 18 -18.32 23.03 9.05
N SER A 19 -18.51 23.32 7.75
CA SER A 19 -19.10 24.58 7.23
C SER A 19 -19.14 24.67 5.69
N SER A 20 -20.31 24.33 5.13
CA SER A 20 -21.02 24.87 3.94
C SER A 20 -20.38 24.99 2.53
N PRO A 21 -21.23 24.98 1.46
CA PRO A 21 -20.92 24.33 0.18
C PRO A 21 -20.31 25.28 -0.84
N LYS A 22 -19.26 24.84 -1.54
CA LYS A 22 -18.74 25.53 -2.72
C LYS A 22 -18.66 24.57 -3.91
N THR A 23 -19.72 24.65 -4.72
CA THR A 23 -19.71 24.61 -6.19
C THR A 23 -18.79 23.59 -6.88
N PHE A 24 -19.41 22.51 -7.34
CA PHE A 24 -19.22 21.82 -8.61
C PHE A 24 -18.19 22.45 -9.58
N SER A 25 -16.92 22.15 -9.36
CA SER A 25 -15.82 22.26 -10.34
C SER A 25 -14.58 21.70 -9.65
N GLN A 26 -14.60 20.39 -9.36
CA GLN A 26 -13.43 19.65 -8.88
C GLN A 26 -12.41 19.53 -10.01
N ARG A 27 -11.67 20.62 -10.24
CA ARG A 27 -10.41 20.58 -10.99
C ARG A 27 -9.35 20.00 -10.06
N ARG A 28 -9.12 18.69 -10.26
CA ARG A 28 -7.85 17.95 -10.13
C ARG A 28 -6.73 18.73 -9.45
N PHE A 29 -6.66 18.60 -8.13
CA PHE A 29 -5.37 18.48 -7.45
C PHE A 29 -5.30 17.04 -6.95
N MET A 30 -5.04 16.12 -7.89
CA MET A 30 -4.62 14.77 -7.54
C MET A 30 -3.10 14.84 -7.54
N GLU A 31 -2.49 14.99 -6.36
CA GLU A 31 -1.11 14.52 -6.17
C GLU A 31 -1.06 13.11 -6.80
N GLU A 32 -0.11 12.90 -7.70
CA GLU A 32 0.00 11.66 -8.48
C GLU A 32 -0.17 10.46 -7.54
N GLU A 33 -1.32 9.77 -7.62
CA GLU A 33 -1.58 8.64 -6.76
C GLU A 33 -0.54 7.57 -7.09
N ILE A 34 0.44 7.40 -6.20
CA ILE A 34 1.44 6.35 -6.37
C ILE A 34 0.76 5.03 -6.01
N ILE A 35 0.51 4.20 -7.02
CA ILE A 35 -0.14 2.91 -6.89
C ILE A 35 0.93 1.81 -6.90
N SER A 36 0.90 0.94 -5.89
CA SER A 36 1.71 -0.27 -5.83
C SER A 36 1.26 -1.30 -6.88
N VAL A 37 2.12 -2.28 -7.14
CA VAL A 37 1.86 -3.35 -8.13
C VAL A 37 0.56 -4.14 -7.86
N CYS A 38 0.12 -4.19 -6.60
CA CYS A 38 -1.10 -4.88 -6.17
C CYS A 38 -2.33 -3.96 -6.03
N GLY A 39 -2.21 -2.66 -6.33
CA GLY A 39 -3.31 -1.70 -6.28
C GLY A 39 -3.46 -0.94 -4.95
N LEU A 40 -2.61 -1.21 -3.95
CA LEU A 40 -2.55 -0.38 -2.74
C LEU A 40 -1.99 1.01 -3.06
N LEU A 41 -2.46 2.02 -2.34
CA LEU A 41 -2.00 3.40 -2.47
C LEU A 41 -0.77 3.63 -1.60
N CYS A 42 0.39 3.82 -2.25
CA CYS A 42 1.62 4.22 -1.57
C CYS A 42 1.56 5.68 -1.11
N SER A 43 0.80 6.54 -1.79
CA SER A 43 0.62 7.95 -1.43
C SER A 43 0.01 8.16 -0.04
N SER A 44 -0.79 7.20 0.45
CA SER A 44 -1.39 7.23 1.78
C SER A 44 -0.78 6.20 2.74
N CYS A 45 0.46 5.75 2.48
CA CYS A 45 1.12 4.72 3.28
C CYS A 45 2.05 5.34 4.33
N ASP A 46 1.75 5.11 5.61
CA ASP A 46 2.57 5.61 6.72
C ASP A 46 4.03 5.13 6.65
N ILE A 47 4.29 3.93 6.13
CA ILE A 47 5.66 3.41 5.96
C ILE A 47 6.42 4.18 4.87
N MET A 48 5.75 4.54 3.78
CA MET A 48 6.36 5.37 2.73
C MET A 48 6.69 6.75 3.29
N GLU A 49 5.76 7.34 4.04
CA GLU A 49 5.94 8.63 4.72
C GLU A 49 7.09 8.59 5.75
N ALA A 50 7.20 7.51 6.51
CA ALA A 50 8.24 7.28 7.52
C ALA A 50 9.66 7.31 6.96
N THR A 51 9.84 7.02 5.66
CA THR A 51 11.15 7.11 4.98
C THR A 51 11.76 8.52 5.07
N THR A 52 10.92 9.56 5.08
CA THR A 52 11.39 10.95 5.17
C THR A 52 11.01 11.63 6.49
N LYS A 53 9.99 11.14 7.20
CA LYS A 53 9.49 11.71 8.45
C LYS A 53 9.76 10.80 9.65
N LYS A 54 10.80 11.15 10.42
CA LYS A 54 11.26 10.38 11.58
C LYS A 54 10.18 10.23 12.66
N GLU A 55 9.34 11.23 12.85
CA GLU A 55 8.23 11.21 13.78
C GLU A 55 7.18 10.14 13.41
N VAL A 56 6.96 9.90 12.12
CA VAL A 56 6.07 8.84 11.65
C VAL A 56 6.71 7.48 11.88
N ALA A 57 8.00 7.34 11.55
CA ALA A 57 8.77 6.13 11.84
C ALA A 57 8.71 5.76 13.34
N GLN A 58 8.92 6.73 14.23
CA GLN A 58 8.85 6.52 15.68
C GLN A 58 7.47 6.06 16.14
N ARG A 59 6.38 6.65 15.63
CA ARG A 59 5.02 6.19 15.96
C ARG A 59 4.77 4.73 15.58
N ILE A 60 5.36 4.28 14.47
CA ILE A 60 5.24 2.90 14.00
C ILE A 60 6.05 1.96 14.91
N VAL A 61 7.28 2.33 15.27
CA VAL A 61 8.09 1.58 16.27
C VAL A 61 7.33 1.44 17.59
N ASP A 62 6.77 2.54 18.10
CA ASP A 62 6.02 2.55 19.36
C ASP A 62 4.78 1.65 19.28
N TRP A 63 4.08 1.64 18.14
CA TRP A 63 2.95 0.75 17.90
C TRP A 63 3.36 -0.73 17.89
N PHE A 64 4.47 -1.09 17.22
CA PHE A 64 4.98 -2.47 17.23
C PHE A 64 5.35 -2.93 18.65
N ARG A 65 6.04 -2.07 19.40
CA ARG A 65 6.40 -2.37 20.79
C ARG A 65 5.17 -2.59 21.65
N LYS A 66 4.15 -1.72 21.53
CA LYS A 66 2.98 -1.73 22.40
C LYS A 66 1.95 -2.80 22.04
N GLU A 67 1.66 -2.96 20.75
CA GLU A 67 0.53 -3.76 20.28
C GLU A 67 0.94 -5.15 19.77
N GLN A 68 2.24 -5.35 19.46
CA GLN A 68 2.76 -6.61 18.92
C GLN A 68 3.87 -7.23 19.78
N ASP A 69 4.27 -6.57 20.88
CA ASP A 69 5.41 -6.97 21.73
C ASP A 69 6.67 -7.28 20.90
N GLN A 70 6.91 -6.45 19.88
CA GLN A 70 7.99 -6.62 18.92
C GLN A 70 8.89 -5.39 18.89
N GLU A 71 10.18 -5.60 19.05
CA GLU A 71 11.20 -4.57 18.80
C GLU A 71 11.50 -4.49 17.30
N VAL A 72 11.45 -3.28 16.75
CA VAL A 72 11.77 -2.97 15.36
C VAL A 72 12.70 -1.76 15.35
N ASN A 73 13.79 -1.82 14.59
CA ASN A 73 14.70 -0.69 14.44
C ASN A 73 14.03 0.40 13.62
N ILE A 74 14.21 1.66 14.02
CA ILE A 74 13.62 2.79 13.32
C ILE A 74 14.17 2.91 11.89
N GLU A 75 15.42 2.50 11.67
CA GLU A 75 16.09 2.48 10.38
C GLU A 75 15.50 1.44 9.40
N ASP A 76 14.75 0.47 9.92
CA ASP A 76 14.04 -0.53 9.12
C ASP A 76 12.63 -0.05 8.71
N ILE A 77 12.14 1.07 9.26
CA ILE A 77 10.83 1.65 8.91
C ILE A 77 10.99 2.56 7.69
N LYS A 78 11.23 1.94 6.54
CA LYS A 78 11.41 2.61 5.24
C LYS A 78 10.83 1.78 4.10
N CYS A 79 10.49 2.47 3.02
CA CYS A 79 10.02 1.85 1.78
C CYS A 79 10.38 2.74 0.59
N ASP A 80 10.88 2.15 -0.49
CA ASP A 80 11.12 2.84 -1.77
C ASP A 80 10.08 2.44 -2.85
N GLY A 81 8.96 1.88 -2.40
CA GLY A 81 7.92 1.35 -3.28
C GLY A 81 8.29 0.03 -3.96
N CYS A 82 7.29 -0.64 -4.54
CA CYS A 82 7.45 -2.01 -5.04
C CYS A 82 8.46 -2.16 -6.19
N ARG A 83 8.71 -1.07 -6.92
CA ARG A 83 9.62 -1.01 -8.07
C ARG A 83 10.95 -0.28 -7.75
N GLY A 84 11.13 0.19 -6.51
CA GLY A 84 12.38 0.79 -6.03
C GLY A 84 13.38 -0.26 -5.52
N ASP A 85 14.36 0.19 -4.76
CA ASP A 85 15.38 -0.71 -4.18
C ASP A 85 14.74 -1.73 -3.22
N ARG A 86 14.91 -3.02 -3.54
CA ARG A 86 14.38 -4.13 -2.76
C ARG A 86 14.93 -4.15 -1.33
N THR A 87 16.16 -3.70 -1.10
CA THR A 87 16.77 -3.63 0.25
C THR A 87 16.14 -2.56 1.13
N MET A 88 15.46 -1.59 0.52
CA MET A 88 14.76 -0.49 1.18
C MET A 88 13.26 -0.73 1.26
N HIS A 89 12.73 -1.83 0.70
CA HIS A 89 11.30 -2.12 0.70
C HIS A 89 10.84 -2.72 2.03
N TRP A 90 9.69 -2.27 2.54
CA TRP A 90 9.13 -2.71 3.82
C TRP A 90 8.88 -4.22 3.93
N SER A 91 8.49 -4.85 2.82
CA SER A 91 8.18 -6.29 2.75
C SER A 91 8.85 -6.89 1.51
N PRO A 92 10.18 -7.05 1.54
CA PRO A 92 10.97 -7.41 0.35
C PRO A 92 10.67 -8.84 -0.12
N ASP A 93 10.10 -9.68 0.74
CA ASP A 93 9.66 -11.05 0.47
C ASP A 93 8.18 -11.16 0.05
N CYS A 94 7.52 -10.03 -0.25
CA CYS A 94 6.13 -10.01 -0.68
C CYS A 94 5.92 -10.86 -1.95
N TRP A 95 5.07 -11.89 -1.85
CA TRP A 95 4.84 -12.82 -2.95
C TRP A 95 4.21 -12.16 -4.19
N ILE A 96 3.40 -11.11 -4.01
CA ILE A 96 2.74 -10.40 -5.13
C ILE A 96 3.79 -9.67 -5.95
N LEU A 97 4.69 -8.98 -5.26
CA LEU A 97 5.78 -8.22 -5.86
C LEU A 97 6.78 -9.15 -6.55
N LYS A 98 7.12 -10.29 -5.94
CA LYS A 98 7.91 -11.33 -6.62
C LYS A 98 7.23 -11.83 -7.90
N CYS A 99 5.95 -12.20 -7.83
CA CYS A 99 5.22 -12.73 -8.99
C CYS A 99 5.03 -11.70 -10.10
N CYS A 100 4.65 -10.46 -9.75
CA CYS A 100 4.31 -9.41 -10.71
C CYS A 100 5.55 -8.80 -11.35
N VAL A 101 6.53 -8.42 -10.52
CA VAL A 101 7.72 -7.69 -10.97
C VAL A 101 8.82 -8.66 -11.34
N ASP A 102 9.26 -9.50 -10.40
CA ASP A 102 10.46 -10.32 -10.61
C ASP A 102 10.23 -11.43 -11.65
N ASP A 103 9.12 -12.16 -11.52
CA ASP A 103 8.86 -13.35 -12.35
C ASP A 103 8.21 -12.98 -13.71
N ARG A 104 7.40 -11.92 -13.75
CA ARG A 104 6.59 -11.57 -14.93
C ARG A 104 6.97 -10.24 -15.59
N GLY A 105 7.79 -9.40 -14.95
CA GLY A 105 8.22 -8.12 -15.50
C GLY A 105 7.07 -7.14 -15.77
N LEU A 106 5.98 -7.23 -15.01
CA LEU A 106 4.80 -6.39 -15.15
C LEU A 106 4.85 -5.21 -14.20
N ASP A 107 4.28 -4.09 -14.62
CA ASP A 107 4.13 -2.95 -13.76
C ASP A 107 2.99 -3.18 -12.78
N TYR A 108 1.85 -3.67 -13.24
CA TYR A 108 0.69 -3.85 -12.38
C TYR A 108 0.11 -5.25 -12.55
N CYS A 109 -0.44 -5.81 -11.46
CA CYS A 109 -1.07 -7.12 -11.53
C CYS A 109 -2.23 -7.17 -12.54
N ASN A 110 -2.86 -6.04 -12.87
CA ASN A 110 -3.95 -6.00 -13.86
C ASN A 110 -3.50 -6.28 -15.30
N GLU A 111 -2.22 -6.08 -15.62
CA GLU A 111 -1.60 -6.39 -16.91
C GLU A 111 -1.39 -7.89 -17.11
N CYS A 112 -1.44 -8.68 -16.03
CA CYS A 112 -1.32 -10.12 -16.12
C CYS A 112 -2.50 -10.73 -16.90
N ALA A 113 -2.21 -11.68 -17.79
CA ALA A 113 -3.22 -12.41 -18.55
C ALA A 113 -4.20 -13.18 -17.64
N ASP A 114 -3.69 -13.67 -16.50
CA ASP A 114 -4.48 -14.42 -15.51
C ASP A 114 -5.27 -13.50 -14.56
N PHE A 115 -5.24 -12.18 -14.75
CA PHE A 115 -5.84 -11.24 -13.82
C PHE A 115 -7.38 -11.11 -13.98
N PRO A 116 -8.14 -11.15 -12.87
CA PRO A 116 -7.68 -11.37 -11.50
C PRO A 116 -7.47 -12.85 -11.19
N CYS A 117 -6.26 -13.23 -10.74
CA CYS A 117 -5.97 -14.62 -10.43
C CYS A 117 -6.50 -14.99 -9.04
N GLN A 118 -6.82 -16.27 -8.83
CA GLN A 118 -7.44 -16.75 -7.59
C GLN A 118 -6.65 -16.38 -6.33
N LYS A 119 -5.31 -16.47 -6.39
CA LYS A 119 -4.43 -16.12 -5.26
C LYS A 119 -4.56 -14.64 -4.86
N LEU A 120 -4.69 -13.73 -5.84
CA LEU A 120 -4.89 -12.31 -5.58
C LEU A 120 -6.31 -12.03 -5.07
N ILE A 121 -7.31 -12.76 -5.57
CA ILE A 121 -8.69 -12.71 -5.07
C ILE A 121 -8.74 -13.13 -3.60
N ASP A 122 -8.08 -14.21 -3.22
CA ASP A 122 -8.09 -14.69 -1.83
C ASP A 122 -7.36 -13.73 -0.90
N TRP A 123 -6.21 -13.21 -1.33
CA TRP A 123 -5.51 -12.12 -0.62
C TRP A 123 -6.42 -10.89 -0.40
N SER A 124 -7.21 -10.50 -1.41
CA SER A 124 -8.11 -9.35 -1.31
C SER A 124 -9.18 -9.48 -0.22
N LYS A 125 -9.50 -10.70 0.22
CA LYS A 125 -10.53 -10.96 1.25
C LYS A 125 -9.99 -10.77 2.66
N GLU A 126 -8.68 -10.73 2.87
CA GLU A 126 -8.09 -10.66 4.20
C GLU A 126 -8.32 -9.30 4.89
N SER A 127 -8.53 -8.22 4.12
CA SER A 127 -8.87 -6.91 4.67
C SER A 127 -9.64 -6.03 3.68
N LYS A 128 -10.38 -5.04 4.21
CA LYS A 128 -11.04 -4.02 3.38
C LYS A 128 -10.06 -3.23 2.51
N GLY A 129 -8.84 -2.99 3.02
CA GLY A 129 -7.78 -2.32 2.26
C GLY A 129 -7.36 -3.12 1.03
N TYR A 130 -7.23 -4.43 1.17
CA TYR A 130 -6.86 -5.32 0.05
C TYR A 130 -8.01 -5.50 -0.94
N ALA A 131 -9.26 -5.53 -0.45
CA ALA A 131 -10.43 -5.53 -1.31
C ALA A 131 -10.45 -4.28 -2.21
N HIS A 132 -10.23 -3.09 -1.63
CA HIS A 132 -10.15 -1.85 -2.40
C HIS A 132 -8.95 -1.82 -3.38
N ALA A 133 -7.82 -2.45 -3.01
CA ALA A 133 -6.67 -2.56 -3.89
C ALA A 133 -7.00 -3.36 -5.16
N LEU A 134 -7.68 -4.51 -5.00
CA LEU A 134 -8.12 -5.33 -6.13
C LEU A 134 -9.14 -4.59 -7.02
N GLU A 135 -10.13 -3.91 -6.42
CA GLU A 135 -11.11 -3.14 -7.19
C GLU A 135 -10.45 -2.02 -8.00
N ARG A 136 -9.47 -1.32 -7.44
CA ARG A 136 -8.70 -0.30 -8.18
C ARG A 136 -7.98 -0.89 -9.39
N LEU A 137 -7.36 -2.06 -9.24
CA LEU A 137 -6.74 -2.75 -10.38
C LEU A 137 -7.76 -3.16 -11.46
N LYS A 138 -8.97 -3.59 -11.07
CA LYS A 138 -10.06 -3.88 -12.00
C LYS A 138 -10.53 -2.61 -12.74
N GLU A 139 -10.61 -1.48 -12.05
CA GLU A 139 -10.94 -0.18 -12.64
C GLU A 139 -9.89 0.26 -13.66
N LEU A 140 -8.61 0.18 -13.30
CA LEU A 140 -7.49 0.49 -14.22
C LEU A 140 -7.50 -0.41 -15.45
N LYS A 141 -7.88 -1.70 -15.30
CA LYS A 141 -8.00 -2.61 -16.45
C LYS A 141 -9.14 -2.25 -17.40
N ARG A 142 -10.27 -1.77 -16.85
CA ARG A 142 -11.44 -1.38 -17.65
C ARG A 142 -11.23 -0.05 -18.37
N ASN A 143 -10.50 0.86 -17.74
CA ASN A 143 -10.25 2.22 -18.23
C ASN A 143 -8.73 2.47 -18.31
N PRO A 144 -8.03 1.85 -19.28
CA PRO A 144 -6.61 2.13 -19.50
C PRO A 144 -6.46 3.60 -19.92
N SER A 145 -5.55 4.32 -19.27
CA SER A 145 -5.23 5.72 -19.54
C SER A 145 -4.53 5.91 -20.88
#